data_AF-H8Z3J0-F1
#
_entry.id   AF-H8Z3J0-F1
#
_cell.length_a   1.000
_cell.length_b   1.000
_cell.length_c   1.000
_cell.angle_alpha   90.00
_cell.angle_beta   90.00
_cell.angle_gamma   90.00
#
_symmetry.space_group_name_H-M   'P 1'
#
loop_
_entity.id
_entity.type
_entity.pdbx_description
1 polymer ?
#
loop_
_entity_poly.entity_id
_entity_poly.type
_entity_poly.pdbx_seq_one_letter_code
_entity_poly.pdbx_strand_id
1 'polypeptide(L)'
;MSRSSQVGLALLMIAVIFSAVSVAYVKYLTRGEFVRLQEARAERDALDVEWGRLRLEEASLTAHSRLEERARQALGMHLPEAADVRVLEVATHDR
;
A
#
# COMPACT_ATOMS: atom_id res chain seq x y z
N MET A 1 -47.03 0.05 46.37
CA MET A 1 -46.10 -0.54 45.38
C MET A 1 -45.26 -1.58 46.10
N SER A 2 -45.28 -2.84 45.64
CA SER A 2 -44.64 -3.95 46.37
C SER A 2 -43.12 -3.76 46.47
N ARG A 3 -42.52 -4.14 47.61
CA ARG A 3 -41.06 -4.11 47.83
C ARG A 3 -40.26 -4.78 46.70
N SER A 4 -40.82 -5.82 46.07
CA SER A 4 -40.22 -6.51 44.92
C SER A 4 -40.07 -5.61 43.69
N SER A 5 -41.03 -4.72 43.43
CA SER A 5 -40.97 -3.77 42.30
C SER A 5 -39.89 -2.71 42.49
N GLN A 6 -39.70 -2.24 43.74
CA GLN A 6 -38.65 -1.26 44.04
C GLN A 6 -37.24 -1.83 43.88
N VAL A 7 -37.01 -3.09 44.28
CA VAL A 7 -35.72 -3.76 44.09
C VAL A 7 -35.40 -3.95 42.61
N GLY A 8 -36.39 -4.35 41.79
CA GLY A 8 -36.21 -4.48 40.35
C GLY A 8 -35.85 -3.15 39.67
N LEU A 9 -36.50 -2.04 40.06
CA LEU A 9 -36.20 -0.71 39.53
C LEU A 9 -34.78 -0.26 39.91
N ALA A 10 -34.36 -0.50 41.16
CA ALA A 10 -33.03 -0.14 41.63
C ALA A 10 -31.93 -0.92 40.87
N LEU A 11 -32.13 -2.22 40.64
CA LEU A 11 -31.23 -3.05 39.83
C LEU A 11 -31.12 -2.52 38.40
N LEU A 12 -32.24 -2.16 37.78
CA LEU A 12 -32.27 -1.68 36.41
C LEU A 12 -31.56 -0.32 36.28
N MET A 13 -31.77 0.58 37.24
CA MET A 13 -31.03 1.85 37.34
C MET A 13 -29.51 1.62 37.41
N ILE A 14 -29.06 0.72 38.28
CA ILE A 14 -27.64 0.40 38.41
C ILE A 14 -27.09 -0.20 37.11
N ALA A 15 -27.83 -1.13 36.49
CA ALA A 15 -27.43 -1.74 35.22
C ALA A 15 -27.27 -0.71 34.09
N VAL A 16 -28.18 0.26 34.00
CA VAL A 16 -28.11 1.35 33.00
C VAL A 16 -26.90 2.25 33.25
N ILE A 17 -26.66 2.66 34.50
CA ILE A 17 -25.49 3.47 34.85
C ILE A 17 -24.20 2.72 34.53
N PHE A 18 -24.12 1.45 34.92
CA PHE A 18 -22.96 0.61 34.65
C PHE A 18 -22.70 0.47 33.14
N SER A 19 -23.76 0.25 32.35
CA SER A 19 -23.69 0.20 30.89
C SER A 19 -23.16 1.51 30.30
N ALA A 20 -23.71 2.65 30.72
CA ALA A 20 -23.29 3.96 30.23
C ALA A 20 -21.80 4.24 30.51
N VAL A 21 -21.34 3.95 31.72
CA VAL A 21 -19.92 4.09 32.09
C VAL A 21 -19.03 3.13 31.29
N SER A 22 -19.47 1.88 31.12
CA SER A 22 -18.73 0.87 30.37
C SER A 22 -18.54 1.27 28.91
N VAL A 23 -19.60 1.78 28.26
CA VAL A 23 -19.52 2.26 26.87
C VAL A 23 -18.55 3.44 26.75
N ALA A 24 -18.61 4.41 27.66
CA ALA A 24 -17.69 5.55 27.66
C ALA A 24 -16.23 5.10 27.86
N TYR A 25 -16.01 4.14 28.76
CA TYR A 25 -14.69 3.59 29.04
C TYR A 25 -14.10 2.82 27.84
N VAL A 26 -14.89 1.95 27.20
CA VAL A 26 -14.45 1.24 26.00
C VAL A 26 -14.13 2.25 24.89
N LYS A 27 -14.95 3.27 24.67
CA LYS A 27 -14.68 4.31 23.67
C LYS A 27 -13.36 5.05 23.93
N TYR A 28 -13.05 5.34 25.20
CA TYR A 28 -11.77 5.94 25.59
C TYR A 28 -10.58 5.02 25.24
N LEU A 29 -10.66 3.74 25.61
CA LEU A 29 -9.63 2.75 25.28
C LEU A 29 -9.45 2.59 23.76
N THR A 30 -10.55 2.49 23.02
CA THR A 30 -10.52 2.40 21.55
C THR A 30 -9.81 3.60 20.95
N ARG A 31 -10.01 4.81 21.48
CA ARG A 31 -9.33 6.00 20.97
C ARG A 31 -7.81 5.90 21.12
N GLY A 32 -7.33 5.38 22.25
CA GLY A 32 -5.89 5.19 22.50
C GLY A 32 -5.27 4.17 21.54
N GLU A 33 -5.86 2.99 21.42
CA GLU A 33 -5.37 1.94 20.51
C GLU A 33 -5.48 2.35 19.04
N PHE A 34 -6.54 3.10 18.69
CA PHE A 34 -6.70 3.62 17.33
C PHE A 34 -5.57 4.58 16.95
N VAL A 35 -5.14 5.47 17.86
CA VAL A 35 -4.03 6.39 17.59
C VAL A 35 -2.75 5.61 17.28
N ARG A 36 -2.40 4.62 18.11
CA ARG A 36 -1.21 3.77 17.88
C ARG A 36 -1.28 3.05 16.53
N LEU A 37 -2.46 2.55 16.17
CA LEU A 37 -2.68 1.91 14.88
C LEU A 37 -2.49 2.90 13.72
N GLN A 38 -2.95 4.15 13.86
CA GLN A 38 -2.76 5.18 12.84
C GLN A 38 -1.29 5.56 12.68
N GLU A 39 -0.53 5.67 13.78
CA GLU A 39 0.91 5.96 13.74
C GLU A 39 1.69 4.89 12.98
N ALA A 40 1.48 3.61 13.33
CA ALA A 40 2.15 2.50 12.64
C ALA A 40 1.77 2.41 11.15
N ARG A 41 0.53 2.74 10.79
CA ARG A 41 0.09 2.82 9.39
C ARG A 41 0.78 3.96 8.64
N ALA A 42 0.89 5.13 9.26
CA ALA A 42 1.56 6.27 8.66
C ALA A 42 3.04 5.99 8.39
N GLU A 43 3.73 5.31 9.32
CA GLU A 43 5.12 4.87 9.12
C GLU A 43 5.25 3.90 7.95
N ARG A 44 4.38 2.88 7.89
CA ARG A 44 4.34 1.93 6.76
C ARG A 44 4.10 2.64 5.43
N ASP A 45 3.12 3.53 5.38
CA ASP A 45 2.77 4.23 4.14
C ASP A 45 3.94 5.14 3.68
N ALA A 46 4.68 5.75 4.62
CA ALA A 46 5.90 6.49 4.29
C ALA A 46 7.00 5.60 3.70
N LEU A 47 7.22 4.41 4.29
CA LEU A 47 8.18 3.43 3.76
C LEU A 47 7.78 2.92 2.37
N ASP A 48 6.49 2.68 2.12
CA ASP A 48 5.99 2.24 0.81
C ASP A 48 6.25 3.30 -0.28
N VAL A 49 6.10 4.59 0.06
CA VAL A 49 6.43 5.69 -0.85
C VAL A 49 7.93 5.73 -1.15
N GLU A 50 8.78 5.64 -0.13
CA GLU A 50 10.23 5.62 -0.30
C GLU A 50 10.68 4.43 -1.15
N TRP A 51 10.15 3.25 -0.85
CA TRP A 51 10.42 2.04 -1.61
C TRP A 51 9.98 2.15 -3.07
N GLY A 52 8.82 2.76 -3.32
CA GLY A 52 8.36 3.10 -4.67
C GLY A 52 9.35 4.01 -5.41
N ARG A 53 9.86 5.05 -4.73
CA ARG A 53 10.88 5.95 -5.30
C ARG A 53 12.17 5.19 -5.64
N LEU A 54 12.68 4.38 -4.71
CA LEU A 54 13.90 3.59 -4.91
C LEU A 54 13.78 2.63 -6.09
N ARG A 55 12.63 1.98 -6.28
CA ARG A 55 12.41 1.13 -7.47
C ARG A 55 12.45 1.91 -8.77
N LEU A 56 11.92 3.13 -8.80
CA LEU A 56 11.98 3.98 -9.99
C LEU A 56 13.41 4.42 -10.29
N GLU A 57 14.17 4.77 -9.25
CA GLU A 57 15.60 5.06 -9.36
C GLU A 57 16.39 3.85 -9.91
N GLU A 58 16.13 2.65 -9.38
CA GLU A 58 16.75 1.41 -9.86
C GLU A 58 16.37 1.10 -11.31
N ALA A 59 15.09 1.17 -11.67
CA ALA A 59 14.64 0.93 -13.04
C ALA A 59 15.32 1.87 -14.05
N SER A 60 15.54 3.14 -13.67
CA SER A 60 16.27 4.10 -14.49
C SER A 60 17.75 3.77 -14.66
N LEU A 61 18.38 3.13 -13.68
CA LEU A 61 19.81 2.82 -13.68
C LEU A 61 20.13 1.46 -14.35
N THR A 62 19.19 0.53 -14.38
CA THR A 62 19.46 -0.86 -14.76
C THR A 62 19.16 -1.16 -16.23
N ALA A 63 18.17 -0.50 -16.86
CA ALA A 63 17.61 -1.00 -18.12
C ALA A 63 18.28 -0.49 -19.42
N HIS A 64 18.68 0.78 -19.51
CA HIS A 64 19.05 1.36 -20.81
C HIS A 64 20.56 1.65 -20.92
N SER A 65 21.10 2.48 -20.04
CA SER A 65 22.48 2.96 -20.15
C SER A 65 23.52 1.83 -20.01
N ARG A 66 23.37 0.97 -18.99
CA ARG A 66 24.33 -0.11 -18.73
C ARG A 66 24.26 -1.26 -19.73
N LEU A 67 23.10 -1.50 -20.31
CA LEU A 67 22.91 -2.54 -21.34
C LEU A 67 23.46 -2.06 -22.67
N GLU A 68 23.17 -0.82 -23.05
CA GLU A 68 23.64 -0.21 -24.30
C GLU A 68 25.17 -0.03 -24.31
N GLU A 69 25.76 0.45 -23.19
CA GLU A 69 27.21 0.57 -23.04
C GLU A 69 27.90 -0.80 -23.18
N ARG A 70 27.37 -1.84 -22.51
CA ARG A 70 27.91 -3.20 -22.64
C ARG A 70 27.70 -3.79 -24.02
N ALA A 71 26.57 -3.56 -24.68
CA ALA A 71 26.33 -4.04 -26.04
C ALA A 71 27.30 -3.37 -27.03
N ARG A 72 27.53 -2.06 -26.87
CA ARG A 72 28.50 -1.30 -27.69
C ARG A 72 29.93 -1.79 -27.47
N GLN A 73 30.34 -2.00 -26.22
CA GLN A 73 31.71 -2.38 -25.88
C GLN A 73 32.00 -3.87 -26.09
N ALA A 74 31.09 -4.77 -25.71
CA ALA A 74 31.32 -6.22 -25.76
C ALA A 74 30.91 -6.86 -27.08
N LEU A 75 29.90 -6.32 -27.77
CA LEU A 75 29.38 -6.85 -29.04
C LEU A 75 29.70 -5.95 -30.25
N GLY A 76 30.37 -4.81 -30.03
CA GLY A 76 30.67 -3.84 -31.10
C GLY A 76 29.42 -3.21 -31.72
N MET A 77 28.27 -3.27 -31.04
CA MET A 77 27.01 -2.76 -31.57
C MET A 77 27.10 -1.25 -31.77
N HIS A 78 26.82 -0.81 -32.99
CA HIS A 78 26.70 0.58 -33.40
C HIS A 78 25.31 0.80 -34.01
N LEU A 79 24.88 2.05 -34.06
CA LEU A 79 23.61 2.38 -34.71
C LEU A 79 23.80 2.15 -36.21
N PRO A 80 22.99 1.28 -36.87
CA PRO A 80 23.16 0.99 -38.28
C PRO A 80 22.89 2.23 -39.12
N GLU A 81 23.70 2.46 -40.15
CA GLU A 81 23.47 3.57 -41.08
C GLU A 81 22.32 3.22 -42.04
N ALA A 82 21.73 4.24 -42.67
CA ALA A 82 20.61 4.03 -43.62
C ALA A 82 20.97 3.07 -44.77
N ALA A 83 22.26 2.92 -45.09
CA ALA A 83 22.76 1.99 -46.09
C ALA A 83 22.71 0.51 -45.65
N ASP A 84 22.71 0.24 -44.34
CA ASP A 84 22.75 -1.11 -43.76
C ASP A 84 21.34 -1.69 -43.52
N VAL A 85 20.30 -0.86 -43.62
CA VAL A 85 18.91 -1.27 -43.37
C VAL A 85 18.28 -1.76 -44.66
N ARG A 86 17.98 -3.06 -44.74
CA ARG A 86 17.18 -3.65 -45.82
C ARG A 86 15.79 -4.02 -45.33
N VAL A 87 14.78 -3.40 -45.93
CA VAL A 87 13.37 -3.72 -45.69
C VAL A 87 12.98 -4.88 -46.61
N LEU A 88 12.55 -5.99 -46.01
CA LEU A 88 11.99 -7.12 -46.73
C LEU A 88 10.47 -7.03 -46.66
N GLU A 89 9.81 -6.94 -47.81
CA GLU A 89 8.36 -7.09 -47.90
C GLU A 89 8.03 -8.57 -47.75
N VAL A 90 7.48 -8.95 -46.60
CA VAL A 90 7.04 -10.33 -46.35
C VAL A 90 5.75 -10.54 -47.13
N ALA A 91 5.85 -11.28 -48.25
CA ALA A 91 4.67 -11.73 -48.98
C ALA A 91 3.82 -12.60 -48.05
N THR A 92 2.65 -12.09 -47.67
CA THR A 92 1.65 -12.83 -46.91
C THR A 92 1.29 -14.10 -47.67
N HIS A 93 1.62 -15.25 -47.09
CA HIS A 93 1.31 -16.57 -47.64
C HIS A 93 -0.20 -16.80 -47.48
N ASP A 94 -0.95 -16.52 -48.55
CA ASP A 94 -2.39 -16.81 -48.65
C ASP A 94 -2.60 -18.32 -48.78
N ARG A 95 -3.17 -18.93 -47.73
CA ARG A 95 -3.86 -20.22 -47.74
C ARG A 95 -4.96 -20.26 -46.70
#